data_AF-A0A060BNK7-F1
#
_entry.id   AF-A0A060BNK7-F1
#
_cell.length_a   1.000
_cell.length_b   1.000
_cell.length_c   1.000
_cell.angle_alpha   90.00
_cell.angle_beta   90.00
_cell.angle_gamma   90.00
#
_symmetry.space_group_name_H-M   'P 1'
#
loop_
_entity.id
_entity.type
_entity.pdbx_description
1 polymer ?
#
loop_
_entity_poly.entity_id
_entity_poly.type
_entity_poly.pdbx_seq_one_letter_code
_entity_poly.pdbx_strand_id
1 'polypeptide(L)'
;PRRGFVRLARIGWRDAGVAAALALVLVAPNLVWNLTNQFATLHHTADNADWQGFSPDFAGLAEFVAGQFAVAGPVVFAAYLAGLVRPPGPVGRYLAAMSVPVFAIVSVQALISGANANWAAAGHIGALLLATMLLAARPRLLRLGLAINLALT
;
A
#
# COMPACT_ATOMS: atom_id res chain seq x y z
N PRO A 1 -15.16 -7.73 25.68
CA PRO A 1 -13.89 -8.11 24.98
C PRO A 1 -13.33 -7.11 23.92
N ARG A 2 -13.92 -5.91 23.69
CA ARG A 2 -13.53 -5.00 22.58
C ARG A 2 -12.34 -4.04 22.83
N ARG A 3 -11.59 -4.17 23.94
CA ARG A 3 -10.59 -3.15 24.40
C ARG A 3 -9.12 -3.61 24.40
N GLY A 4 -8.78 -4.68 23.69
CA GLY A 4 -7.41 -5.24 23.69
C GLY A 4 -6.46 -4.67 22.63
N PHE A 5 -6.96 -4.35 21.43
CA PHE A 5 -6.09 -4.11 20.27
C PHE A 5 -5.34 -2.77 20.28
N VAL A 6 -5.97 -1.70 20.77
CA VAL A 6 -5.33 -0.37 20.87
C VAL A 6 -4.09 -0.42 21.79
N ARG A 7 -3.98 -1.41 22.68
CA ARG A 7 -2.82 -1.56 23.57
C ARG A 7 -1.64 -2.29 22.94
N LEU A 8 -1.86 -3.27 22.06
CA LEU A 8 -0.77 -4.04 21.44
C LEU A 8 -0.11 -3.31 20.27
N ALA A 9 -0.83 -2.43 19.57
CA ALA A 9 -0.30 -1.64 18.44
C ALA A 9 0.20 -0.25 18.85
N ARG A 10 0.10 0.13 20.13
CA ARG A 10 0.63 1.39 20.63
C ARG A 10 2.13 1.25 20.86
N ILE A 11 2.91 1.74 19.91
CA ILE A 11 4.33 2.00 20.13
C ILE A 11 4.47 3.07 21.22
N GLY A 12 5.31 2.82 22.22
CA GLY A 12 5.68 3.87 23.16
C GLY A 12 6.44 4.97 22.43
N TRP A 13 6.41 6.21 22.92
CA TRP A 13 7.21 7.30 22.35
C TRP A 13 8.71 6.97 22.29
N ARG A 14 9.20 6.18 23.26
CA ARG A 14 10.56 5.63 23.24
C ARG A 14 10.78 4.74 22.03
N ASP A 15 9.90 3.76 21.81
CA ASP A 15 10.04 2.80 20.70
C ASP A 15 9.89 3.50 19.35
N ALA A 16 8.97 4.47 19.25
CA ALA A 16 8.84 5.34 18.10
C ALA A 16 10.13 6.13 17.83
N GLY A 17 10.73 6.70 18.88
CA GLY A 17 12.01 7.41 18.80
C GLY A 17 13.17 6.50 18.37
N VAL A 18 13.23 5.28 18.90
CA VAL A 18 14.23 4.27 18.50
C VAL A 18 14.04 3.88 17.04
N ALA A 19 12.80 3.60 16.62
CA ALA A 19 12.49 3.27 15.23
C ALA A 19 12.85 4.41 14.28
N ALA A 20 12.53 5.66 14.64
CA ALA A 20 12.88 6.84 13.85
C ALA A 20 14.40 7.05 13.77
N ALA A 21 15.13 6.89 14.88
CA ALA A 21 16.58 6.99 14.90
C ALA A 21 17.23 5.91 14.02
N LEU A 22 16.78 4.65 14.11
CA LEU A 22 17.26 3.57 13.27
C LEU A 22 16.95 3.83 11.79
N ALA A 23 15.74 4.27 11.46
CA ALA A 23 15.37 4.64 10.09
C ALA A 23 16.28 5.75 9.55
N LEU A 24 16.54 6.79 10.35
CA LEU A 24 17.46 7.87 9.97
C LEU A 24 18.88 7.37 9.77
N VAL A 25 19.41 6.50 10.64
CA VAL A 25 20.76 5.92 10.48
C VAL A 25 20.85 5.09 9.21
N LEU A 26 19.83 4.28 8.92
CA LEU A 26 19.79 3.44 7.72
C LEU A 26 19.69 4.26 6.43
N VAL A 27 18.96 5.37 6.45
CA VAL A 27 18.74 6.23 5.27
C VAL A 27 19.79 7.35 5.16
N ALA A 28 20.51 7.67 6.23
CA ALA A 28 21.57 8.69 6.28
C ALA A 28 22.60 8.61 5.14
N PRO A 29 23.20 7.44 4.79
CA PRO A 29 24.15 7.40 3.68
C PRO A 29 23.51 7.83 2.36
N ASN A 30 22.25 7.49 2.12
CA ASN A 30 21.53 7.91 0.93
C ASN A 30 21.24 9.43 0.96
N LEU A 31 20.85 9.98 2.11
CA LEU A 31 20.62 11.43 2.27
C LEU A 31 21.89 12.24 2.04
N VAL A 32 23.02 11.82 2.63
CA VAL A 32 24.32 12.49 2.46
C VAL A 32 24.78 12.43 1.02
N TRP A 33 24.63 11.27 0.36
CA TRP A 33 24.93 11.14 -1.05
C TRP A 33 24.05 12.09 -1.88
N ASN A 34 22.75 12.15 -1.62
CA ASN A 34 21.83 12.98 -2.38
C ASN A 34 22.09 14.49 -2.19
N LEU A 35 22.40 14.91 -0.96
CA LEU A 35 22.81 16.27 -0.61
C LEU A 35 24.08 16.71 -1.35
N THR A 36 25.05 15.81 -1.49
CA THR A 36 26.32 16.07 -2.19
C THR A 36 26.22 15.93 -3.71
N ASN A 37 25.11 15.38 -4.21
CA ASN A 37 24.80 15.20 -5.63
C ASN A 37 23.57 16.02 -6.05
N GLN A 38 23.44 17.24 -5.49
CA GLN A 38 22.50 18.27 -5.92
C GLN A 38 21.02 17.86 -5.98
N PHE A 39 20.52 16.96 -5.13
CA PHE A 39 19.11 16.58 -5.28
C PHE A 39 18.82 15.36 -6.14
N ALA A 40 19.80 14.76 -6.82
CA ALA A 40 19.55 14.03 -8.08
C ALA A 40 18.36 13.05 -8.04
N THR A 41 18.29 12.17 -7.03
CA THR A 41 17.14 11.26 -6.87
C THR A 41 15.82 11.97 -6.58
N LEU A 42 15.83 13.04 -5.77
CA LEU A 42 14.61 13.81 -5.48
C LEU A 42 14.13 14.54 -6.72
N HIS A 43 15.03 15.12 -7.52
CA HIS A 43 14.69 15.75 -8.80
C HIS A 43 14.05 14.73 -9.76
N HIS A 44 14.69 13.59 -10.01
CA HIS A 44 14.11 12.56 -10.86
C HIS A 44 12.79 12.00 -10.32
N THR A 45 12.61 11.94 -9.00
CA THR A 45 11.34 11.50 -8.40
C THR A 45 10.26 12.56 -8.58
N ALA A 46 10.60 13.85 -8.45
CA ALA A 46 9.68 14.95 -8.72
C ALA A 46 9.29 15.02 -10.21
N ASP A 47 10.26 14.83 -11.11
CA ASP A 47 10.02 14.77 -12.55
C ASP A 47 9.09 13.58 -12.90
N ASN A 48 9.31 12.42 -12.28
CA ASN A 48 8.42 11.25 -12.46
C ASN A 48 7.01 11.48 -11.91
N ALA A 49 6.87 12.32 -10.87
CA ALA A 49 5.56 12.66 -10.33
C ALA A 49 4.78 13.59 -11.28
N ASP A 50 5.48 14.34 -12.13
CA ASP A 50 4.96 15.17 -13.21
C ASP A 50 3.84 16.13 -12.78
N TRP A 51 4.07 16.87 -11.69
CA TRP A 51 3.10 17.85 -11.20
C TRP A 51 3.19 19.16 -11.99
N GLN A 52 2.34 19.32 -13.00
CA GLN A 52 2.28 20.54 -13.82
C GLN A 52 1.13 21.49 -13.45
N GLY A 53 0.29 21.10 -12.47
CA GLY A 53 -0.86 21.85 -11.97
C GLY A 53 -1.88 20.93 -11.31
N PHE A 54 -2.86 21.47 -10.58
CA PHE A 54 -3.94 20.66 -10.01
C PHE A 54 -5.15 20.64 -10.93
N SER A 55 -5.29 19.57 -11.72
CA SER A 55 -6.49 19.24 -12.47
C SER A 55 -6.82 17.76 -12.21
N PRO A 56 -7.92 17.45 -11.52
CA PRO A 56 -8.23 16.06 -11.14
C PRO A 56 -8.39 15.14 -12.36
N ASP A 57 -7.52 14.13 -12.47
CA ASP A 57 -7.60 13.06 -13.46
C ASP A 57 -8.30 11.83 -12.88
N PHE A 58 -9.63 11.83 -12.99
CA PHE A 58 -10.44 10.68 -12.56
C PHE A 58 -10.23 9.44 -13.43
N ALA A 59 -9.80 9.61 -14.69
CA ALA A 59 -9.48 8.49 -15.57
C ALA A 59 -8.19 7.81 -15.12
N GLY A 60 -7.15 8.58 -14.82
CA GLY A 60 -5.90 8.08 -14.23
C GLY A 60 -6.10 7.41 -12.87
N LEU A 61 -6.97 7.96 -12.01
CA LEU A 61 -7.36 7.28 -10.76
C LEU A 61 -8.06 5.94 -11.03
N ALA A 62 -9.00 5.91 -11.97
CA ALA A 62 -9.72 4.68 -12.32
C ALA A 62 -8.78 3.62 -12.92
N GLU A 63 -7.87 4.03 -13.81
CA GLU A 63 -6.83 3.19 -14.39
C GLU A 63 -5.90 2.63 -13.31
N PHE A 64 -5.45 3.47 -12.37
CA PHE A 64 -4.65 3.04 -11.25
C PHE A 64 -5.36 1.99 -10.40
N VAL A 65 -6.64 2.23 -10.04
CA VAL A 65 -7.45 1.28 -9.26
C VAL A 65 -7.65 -0.02 -10.03
N ALA A 66 -7.97 0.03 -11.33
CA ALA A 66 -8.09 -1.14 -12.19
C ALA A 66 -6.76 -1.91 -12.26
N GLY A 67 -5.64 -1.20 -12.33
CA GLY A 67 -4.29 -1.75 -12.24
C GLY A 67 -4.06 -2.55 -10.97
N GLN A 68 -4.64 -2.17 -9.83
CA GLN A 68 -4.52 -2.95 -8.60
C GLN A 68 -5.28 -4.29 -8.66
N PHE A 69 -6.42 -4.32 -9.35
CA PHE A 69 -7.11 -5.57 -9.66
C PHE A 69 -6.30 -6.46 -10.62
N ALA A 70 -5.55 -5.86 -11.55
CA ALA A 70 -4.65 -6.61 -12.43
C ALA A 70 -3.44 -7.17 -11.67
N VAL A 71 -2.79 -6.37 -10.83
CA VAL A 71 -1.59 -6.75 -10.06
C VAL A 71 -1.88 -7.84 -9.04
N ALA A 72 -2.93 -7.69 -8.23
CA ALA A 72 -3.27 -8.67 -7.19
C ALA A 72 -4.17 -9.81 -7.69
N GLY A 73 -4.82 -9.59 -8.84
CA GLY A 73 -5.89 -10.43 -9.36
C GLY A 73 -7.27 -10.05 -8.78
N PRO A 74 -8.34 -10.25 -9.58
CA PRO A 74 -9.64 -9.67 -9.27
C PRO A 74 -10.27 -10.19 -7.99
N VAL A 75 -10.10 -11.48 -7.69
CA VAL A 75 -10.65 -12.10 -6.48
C VAL A 75 -9.92 -11.64 -5.22
N VAL A 76 -8.60 -11.52 -5.30
CA VAL A 76 -7.77 -11.16 -4.14
C VAL A 76 -7.96 -9.70 -3.79
N PHE A 77 -7.93 -8.80 -4.78
CA PHE A 77 -8.16 -7.38 -4.53
C PHE A 77 -9.60 -7.10 -4.06
N ALA A 78 -10.60 -7.78 -4.63
CA ALA A 78 -11.98 -7.69 -4.14
C ALA A 78 -12.12 -8.18 -2.68
N ALA A 79 -11.43 -9.27 -2.31
CA ALA A 79 -11.41 -9.75 -0.93
C ALA A 79 -10.72 -8.76 0.01
N TYR A 80 -9.65 -8.10 -0.43
CA TYR A 80 -9.02 -7.01 0.32
C TYR A 80 -10.01 -5.86 0.57
N LEU A 81 -10.71 -5.37 -0.46
CA LEU A 81 -11.72 -4.30 -0.32
C LEU A 81 -12.83 -4.71 0.64
N ALA A 82 -13.32 -5.96 0.57
CA ALA A 82 -14.28 -6.48 1.54
C ALA A 82 -13.73 -6.50 2.98
N GLY A 83 -12.44 -6.84 3.13
CA GLY A 83 -11.71 -6.80 4.39
C GLY A 83 -11.52 -5.39 4.96
N LEU A 84 -11.46 -4.35 4.11
CA LEU A 84 -11.44 -2.96 4.57
C LEU A 84 -12.79 -2.55 5.17
N VAL A 85 -13.90 -2.95 4.54
CA VAL A 85 -15.25 -2.64 5.03
C VAL A 85 -15.58 -3.41 6.31
N ARG A 86 -15.15 -4.68 6.39
CA ARG A 86 -15.40 -5.58 7.53
C ARG A 86 -14.14 -6.34 7.94
N PRO A 87 -13.18 -5.67 8.63
CA PRO A 87 -11.92 -6.30 8.98
C PRO A 87 -12.10 -7.44 10.00
N PRO A 88 -11.49 -8.63 9.75
CA PRO A 88 -11.63 -9.82 10.58
C PRO A 88 -10.80 -9.67 11.86
N GLY A 89 -11.46 -9.13 12.89
CA GLY A 89 -10.86 -8.98 14.20
C GLY A 89 -9.67 -7.99 14.25
N PRO A 90 -8.87 -8.06 15.31
CA PRO A 90 -7.77 -7.13 15.55
C PRO A 90 -6.68 -7.15 14.47
N VAL A 91 -6.23 -8.35 14.07
CA VAL A 91 -5.18 -8.52 13.06
C VAL A 91 -5.62 -7.98 11.70
N GLY A 92 -6.86 -8.21 11.29
CA GLY A 92 -7.37 -7.66 10.04
C GLY A 92 -7.36 -6.12 10.00
N ARG A 93 -7.64 -5.46 11.13
CA ARG A 93 -7.54 -4.00 11.25
C ARG A 93 -6.11 -3.50 11.18
N TYR A 94 -5.17 -4.24 11.77
CA TYR A 94 -3.74 -3.95 11.65
C TYR A 94 -3.29 -3.96 10.18
N LEU A 95 -3.62 -5.04 9.47
CA LEU A 95 -3.23 -5.22 8.07
C LEU A 95 -3.86 -4.16 7.16
N ALA A 96 -5.11 -3.80 7.41
CA ALA A 96 -5.75 -2.66 6.75
C ALA A 96 -4.98 -1.35 7.02
N ALA A 97 -4.63 -1.06 8.28
CA ALA A 97 -3.88 0.14 8.64
C ALA A 97 -2.46 0.19 8.04
N MET A 98 -1.84 -0.96 7.79
CA MET A 98 -0.54 -1.06 7.11
C MET A 98 -0.64 -0.92 5.58
N SER A 99 -1.81 -1.20 5.00
CA SER A 99 -2.04 -1.21 3.55
C SER A 99 -2.63 0.11 3.03
N VAL A 100 -3.70 0.59 3.69
CA VAL A 100 -4.50 1.73 3.22
C VAL A 100 -3.69 3.01 2.98
N PRO A 101 -2.74 3.41 3.85
CA PRO A 101 -1.98 4.64 3.61
C PRO A 101 -1.22 4.64 2.28
N VAL A 102 -0.65 3.49 1.89
CA VAL A 102 0.09 3.38 0.62
C VAL A 102 -0.86 3.55 -0.57
N PHE A 103 -1.96 2.78 -0.61
CA PHE A 103 -2.95 2.91 -1.68
C PHE A 103 -3.56 4.31 -1.75
N ALA A 104 -3.83 4.94 -0.60
CA ALA A 104 -4.38 6.29 -0.55
C ALA A 104 -3.42 7.33 -1.14
N ILE A 105 -2.13 7.29 -0.76
CA ILE A 105 -1.11 8.21 -1.28
C ILE A 105 -0.98 8.05 -2.79
N VAL A 106 -0.89 6.81 -3.29
CA VAL A 106 -0.71 6.57 -4.73
C VAL A 106 -1.99 6.85 -5.51
N SER A 107 -3.18 6.65 -4.93
CA SER A 107 -4.45 7.11 -5.51
C SER A 107 -4.53 8.63 -5.63
N VAL A 108 -4.08 9.37 -4.62
CA VAL A 108 -3.99 10.84 -4.71
C VAL A 108 -3.02 11.24 -5.80
N GLN A 109 -1.86 10.58 -5.89
CA GLN A 109 -0.92 10.81 -6.98
C GLN A 109 -1.55 10.52 -8.36
N ALA A 110 -2.27 9.41 -8.49
CA ALA A 110 -2.97 9.03 -9.71
C ALA A 110 -4.03 10.06 -10.12
N LEU A 111 -4.70 10.68 -9.14
CA LEU A 111 -5.67 11.75 -9.38
C LEU A 111 -5.01 13.07 -9.81
N ILE A 112 -3.73 13.30 -9.47
CA ILE A 112 -3.03 14.54 -9.82
C ILE A 112 -2.41 14.43 -11.22
N SER A 113 -1.65 13.35 -11.48
CA SER A 113 -0.85 13.21 -12.72
C SER A 113 -0.77 11.76 -13.24
N GLY A 114 -1.68 10.87 -12.81
CA GLY A 114 -1.53 9.44 -13.08
C GLY A 114 -0.48 8.76 -12.20
N ALA A 115 -0.48 7.44 -12.17
CA ALA A 115 0.47 6.66 -11.38
C ALA A 115 0.66 5.25 -11.96
N ASN A 116 1.90 4.76 -11.90
CA ASN A 116 2.18 3.38 -12.28
C ASN A 116 1.62 2.41 -11.23
N ALA A 117 1.07 1.27 -11.68
CA ALA A 117 0.46 0.29 -10.78
C ALA A 117 1.46 -0.28 -9.75
N ASN A 118 2.75 -0.40 -10.11
CA ASN A 118 3.81 -0.89 -9.24
C ASN A 118 4.15 0.06 -8.07
N TRP A 119 3.78 1.35 -8.14
CA TRP A 119 4.04 2.31 -7.06
C TRP A 119 3.34 1.93 -5.76
N ALA A 120 2.27 1.13 -5.83
CA ALA A 120 1.55 0.63 -4.66
C ALA A 120 2.06 -0.74 -4.13
N ALA A 121 3.20 -1.25 -4.61
CA ALA A 121 3.71 -2.57 -4.25
C ALA A 121 3.82 -2.79 -2.73
N ALA A 122 4.28 -1.80 -1.97
CA ALA A 122 4.41 -1.91 -0.51
C ALA A 122 3.05 -2.13 0.19
N GLY A 123 1.97 -1.52 -0.31
CA GLY A 123 0.62 -1.67 0.23
C GLY A 123 0.07 -3.08 0.04
N HIS A 124 0.49 -3.77 -1.03
CA HIS A 124 0.02 -5.12 -1.32
C HIS A 124 0.39 -6.14 -0.25
N ILE A 125 1.47 -5.94 0.51
CA ILE A 125 1.85 -6.87 1.58
C ILE A 125 0.71 -7.00 2.61
N GLY A 126 0.19 -5.87 3.09
CA GLY A 126 -0.95 -5.85 4.00
C GLY A 126 -2.25 -6.32 3.33
N ALA A 127 -2.47 -5.91 2.07
CA ALA A 127 -3.67 -6.28 1.32
C ALA A 127 -3.79 -7.79 1.09
N LEU A 128 -2.71 -8.46 0.68
CA LEU A 128 -2.66 -9.90 0.42
C LEU A 128 -2.91 -10.70 1.70
N LEU A 129 -2.28 -10.32 2.81
CA LEU A 129 -2.50 -10.98 4.11
C LEU A 129 -3.95 -10.80 4.57
N LEU A 130 -4.53 -9.61 4.41
CA LEU A 130 -5.93 -9.36 4.75
C LEU A 130 -6.89 -10.16 3.86
N ALA A 131 -6.66 -10.16 2.55
CA ALA A 131 -7.48 -10.91 1.59
C ALA A 131 -7.43 -12.42 1.85
N THR A 132 -6.24 -12.97 2.10
CA THR A 132 -6.07 -14.40 2.41
C THR A 132 -6.76 -14.80 3.71
N MET A 133 -6.76 -13.96 4.75
CA MET A 133 -7.54 -14.21 5.96
C MET A 133 -9.05 -14.37 5.68
N LEU A 134 -9.61 -13.61 4.75
CA LEU A 134 -11.02 -13.73 4.35
C LEU A 134 -11.26 -14.97 3.46
N LEU A 135 -10.33 -15.26 2.56
CA LEU A 135 -10.45 -16.34 1.59
C LEU A 135 -10.13 -17.72 2.19
N ALA A 136 -9.42 -17.80 3.32
CA ALA A 136 -9.08 -19.05 3.99
C ALA A 136 -10.32 -19.89 4.34
N ALA A 137 -11.43 -19.25 4.72
CA ALA A 137 -12.71 -19.92 4.99
C ALA A 137 -13.52 -20.24 3.71
N ARG A 138 -13.01 -19.89 2.52
CA ARG A 138 -13.71 -19.98 1.23
C ARG A 138 -12.78 -20.60 0.16
N PRO A 139 -12.42 -21.89 0.27
CA PRO A 139 -11.39 -22.51 -0.57
C PRO A 139 -11.72 -22.49 -2.06
N ARG A 140 -13.00 -22.48 -2.46
CA ARG A 140 -13.40 -22.34 -3.86
C ARG A 140 -13.01 -20.97 -4.44
N LEU A 141 -13.24 -19.89 -3.71
CA LEU A 141 -12.85 -18.54 -4.13
C LEU A 141 -11.34 -18.38 -4.13
N LEU A 142 -10.65 -18.94 -3.13
CA LEU A 142 -9.19 -18.93 -3.10
C LEU A 142 -8.59 -19.62 -4.34
N ARG A 143 -9.05 -20.84 -4.66
CA ARG A 143 -8.60 -21.58 -5.85
C ARG A 143 -8.94 -20.85 -7.14
N LEU A 144 -10.16 -20.29 -7.25
CA LEU A 144 -10.55 -19.49 -8.40
C LEU A 144 -9.63 -18.27 -8.57
N GLY A 145 -9.34 -17.56 -7.48
CA GLY A 145 -8.43 -16.42 -7.50
C GLY A 145 -7.02 -16.82 -7.95
N LEU A 146 -6.49 -17.92 -7.44
CA LEU A 146 -5.18 -18.45 -7.87
C LEU A 146 -5.20 -18.88 -9.34
N ALA A 147 -6.25 -19.57 -9.79
CA ALA A 147 -6.39 -20.01 -11.18
C ALA A 147 -6.48 -18.83 -12.16
N ILE A 148 -7.26 -17.80 -11.81
CA ILE A 148 -7.35 -16.57 -12.61
C ILE A 148 -6.00 -15.88 -12.69
N ASN A 149 -5.29 -15.72 -11.56
CA ASN A 149 -3.97 -15.10 -11.55
C ASN A 149 -2.95 -15.87 -12.41
N LEU A 150 -2.93 -17.21 -12.32
CA LEU A 150 -2.06 -18.03 -13.16
C LEU A 150 -2.39 -17.96 -14.64
N ALA A 151 -3.67 -17.80 -15.01
CA ALA A 151 -4.06 -17.71 -16.42
C ALA A 151 -3.73 -16.35 -17.04
N LEU A 152 -3.55 -15.32 -16.21
CA LEU A 152 -3.31 -13.94 -16.64
C LEU A 152 -1.84 -13.52 -16.54
N THR A 153 -0.96 -14.36 -15.98
CA THR A 153 0.49 -14.10 -15.80
C THR A 153 1.30 -15.05 -16.67
#